data_AF-A0A6P6DX71-F1
#
_entry.id   AF-A0A6P6DX71-F1
#
_cell.length_a   1.000
_cell.length_b   1.000
_cell.length_c   1.000
_cell.angle_alpha   90.00
_cell.angle_beta   90.00
_cell.angle_gamma   90.00
#
_symmetry.space_group_name_H-M   'P 1'
#
loop_
_entity.id
_entity.type
_entity.pdbx_description
1 polymer ?
#
loop_
_entity_poly.entity_id
_entity_poly.type
_entity_poly.pdbx_seq_one_letter_code
_entity_poly.pdbx_strand_id
1 'polypeptide(L)'
;MKKITLLKYFRNYMSEHLLKAGANITPREGDELARLPYLRTWFRTRSAIILHLSNGTVQINFFQDHTKLILCPLMAAVTYIDEKRDFRTYRLSLLEEHGCCRELASRLRYARTMVDKLLSSRSACNRLKASS
;
A
#
# COMPACT_ATOMS: atom_id res chain seq x y z
N MET A 1 12.53 19.51 18.48
CA MET A 1 11.25 20.21 18.15
C MET A 1 10.89 20.21 16.66
N LYS A 2 11.77 20.60 15.72
CA LYS A 2 11.43 20.78 14.28
C LYS A 2 10.61 19.63 13.63
N LYS A 3 11.01 18.36 13.81
CA LYS A 3 10.29 17.20 13.24
C LYS A 3 8.86 17.02 13.78
N ILE A 4 8.63 17.30 15.06
CA ILE A 4 7.30 17.19 15.69
C ILE A 4 6.39 18.29 15.15
N THR A 5 6.91 19.52 14.99
CA THR A 5 6.16 20.62 14.40
C THR A 5 5.74 20.31 12.97
N LEU A 6 6.64 19.77 12.14
CA LEU A 6 6.29 19.32 10.78
C LEU A 6 5.21 18.25 10.78
N LEU A 7 5.30 17.26 11.69
CA LEU A 7 4.28 16.23 11.83
C LEU A 7 2.90 16.82 12.18
N LYS A 8 2.85 17.84 13.06
CA LYS A 8 1.60 18.55 13.37
C LYS A 8 1.01 19.25 12.15
N TYR A 9 1.84 19.90 11.34
CA TYR A 9 1.39 20.51 10.08
C TYR A 9 0.84 19.48 9.09
N PHE A 10 1.55 18.36 8.88
CA PHE A 10 1.05 17.28 8.03
C PHE A 10 -0.28 16.73 8.53
N ARG A 11 -0.40 16.49 9.85
CA ARG A 11 -1.64 16.00 10.46
C ARG A 11 -2.80 16.96 10.19
N ASN A 12 -2.64 18.25 10.50
CA ASN A 12 -3.71 19.24 10.34
C ASN A 12 -4.14 19.35 8.87
N TYR A 13 -3.18 19.45 7.95
CA TYR A 13 -3.46 19.50 6.52
C TYR A 13 -4.23 18.27 6.02
N MET A 14 -3.81 17.07 6.43
CA MET A 14 -4.51 15.84 6.02
C MET A 14 -5.95 15.79 6.55
N SER A 15 -6.18 16.23 7.79
CA SER A 15 -7.51 16.27 8.39
C SER A 15 -8.45 17.27 7.70
N GLU A 16 -7.93 18.42 7.27
CA GLU A 16 -8.73 19.51 6.69
C GLU A 16 -8.99 19.35 5.19
N HIS A 17 -8.08 18.70 4.45
CA HIS A 17 -8.11 18.74 2.98
C HIS A 17 -8.25 17.39 2.28
N LEU A 18 -8.07 16.26 2.97
CA LEU A 18 -8.02 14.95 2.32
C LEU A 18 -9.19 14.05 2.74
N LEU A 19 -9.65 13.25 1.77
CA LEU A 19 -10.61 12.18 2.03
C LEU A 19 -9.91 10.95 2.61
N LYS A 20 -10.52 10.34 3.64
CA LYS A 20 -10.03 9.09 4.23
C LYS A 20 -10.41 7.91 3.33
N ALA A 21 -9.41 7.29 2.71
CA ALA A 21 -9.61 6.05 1.94
C ALA A 21 -10.07 4.90 2.86
N GLY A 22 -11.10 4.15 2.45
CA GLY A 22 -11.67 3.08 3.26
C GLY A 22 -12.44 3.57 4.50
N ALA A 23 -12.95 4.80 4.49
CA ALA A 23 -13.74 5.35 5.62
C ALA A 23 -15.00 4.52 5.96
N ASN A 24 -15.49 3.72 5.01
CA ASN A 24 -16.61 2.80 5.19
C ASN A 24 -16.22 1.46 5.85
N ILE A 25 -14.94 1.22 6.12
CA ILE A 25 -14.48 0.01 6.80
C ILE A 25 -14.48 0.23 8.31
N THR A 26 -15.31 -0.54 9.00
CA THR A 26 -15.36 -0.54 10.46
C THR A 26 -14.13 -1.27 11.01
N PRO A 27 -13.38 -0.65 11.95
CA PRO A 27 -12.33 -1.35 12.68
C PRO A 27 -12.87 -2.61 13.34
N ARG A 28 -12.07 -3.68 13.38
CA ARG A 28 -12.44 -4.92 14.07
C ARG A 28 -11.97 -4.86 15.52
N GLU A 29 -12.67 -5.58 16.40
CA GLU A 29 -12.20 -5.78 17.77
C GLU A 29 -10.80 -6.41 17.76
N GLY A 30 -9.87 -5.81 18.52
CA GLY A 30 -8.47 -6.21 18.57
C GLY A 30 -7.53 -5.49 17.60
N ASP A 31 -8.04 -4.72 16.62
CA ASP A 31 -7.19 -3.91 15.73
C ASP A 31 -6.39 -2.84 16.51
N GLU A 32 -6.92 -2.38 17.64
CA GLU A 32 -6.26 -1.42 18.53
C GLU A 32 -4.99 -1.97 19.21
N LEU A 33 -4.90 -3.30 19.34
CA LEU A 33 -3.73 -3.98 19.91
C LEU A 33 -2.66 -4.25 18.85
N ALA A 34 -2.98 -4.09 17.57
CA ALA A 34 -2.03 -4.29 16.50
C ALA A 34 -0.94 -3.21 16.54
N ARG A 35 0.32 -3.63 16.42
CA ARG A 35 1.46 -2.70 16.38
C ARG A 35 1.33 -1.77 15.16
N LEU A 36 1.17 -0.48 15.41
CA LEU A 36 1.03 0.53 14.36
C LEU A 36 2.26 0.53 13.44
N PRO A 37 2.10 0.27 12.13
CA PRO A 37 3.22 0.28 11.21
C PRO A 37 3.62 1.73 10.87
N TYR A 38 4.92 1.94 10.65
CA TYR A 38 5.43 3.15 9.98
C TYR A 38 5.70 2.90 8.50
N LEU A 39 5.72 3.98 7.71
CA LEU A 39 6.12 3.96 6.30
C LEU A 39 7.63 3.69 6.21
N ARG A 40 8.02 2.51 5.70
CA ARG A 40 9.42 2.10 5.57
C ARG A 40 10.08 2.79 4.38
N THR A 41 9.41 2.82 3.23
CA THR A 41 9.86 3.52 2.03
C THR A 41 8.68 3.77 1.11
N TRP A 42 8.83 4.71 0.19
CA TRP A 42 7.84 5.01 -0.85
C TRP A 42 8.53 5.52 -2.09
N PHE A 43 7.86 5.36 -3.23
CA PHE A 43 8.26 6.00 -4.48
C PHE A 43 7.03 6.26 -5.34
N ARG A 44 7.21 7.11 -6.35
CA ARG A 44 6.17 7.42 -7.33
C ARG A 44 6.60 6.98 -8.71
N THR A 45 5.60 6.62 -9.51
CA THR A 45 5.71 6.51 -10.96
C THR A 45 4.83 7.59 -11.59
N ARG A 46 4.72 7.58 -12.92
CA ARG A 46 3.74 8.42 -13.63
C ARG A 46 2.29 8.07 -13.29
N SER A 47 2.02 6.81 -12.90
CA SER A 47 0.65 6.28 -12.78
C SER A 47 0.21 6.03 -11.34
N ALA A 48 1.14 5.87 -10.40
CA ALA A 48 0.82 5.51 -9.03
C ALA A 48 1.84 5.99 -8.00
N ILE A 49 1.41 6.05 -6.74
CA ILE A 49 2.29 6.09 -5.56
C ILE A 49 2.32 4.72 -4.90
N ILE A 50 3.51 4.27 -4.55
CA ILE A 50 3.77 2.98 -3.90
C ILE A 50 4.25 3.28 -2.48
N LEU A 51 3.58 2.69 -1.49
CA LEU A 51 3.83 2.87 -0.07
C LEU A 51 4.15 1.49 0.54
N HIS A 52 5.37 1.30 1.02
CA HIS A 52 5.78 0.05 1.67
C HIS A 52 5.87 0.27 3.18
N LEU A 53 5.03 -0.42 3.93
CA LEU A 53 4.94 -0.33 5.38
C LEU A 53 5.88 -1.34 6.06
N SER A 54 6.26 -1.02 7.29
CA SER A 54 7.18 -1.83 8.10
C SER A 54 6.69 -3.24 8.43
N ASN A 55 5.38 -3.48 8.43
CA ASN A 55 4.75 -4.80 8.59
C ASN A 55 4.73 -5.63 7.29
N GLY A 56 5.33 -5.14 6.21
CA GLY A 56 5.40 -5.81 4.91
C GLY A 56 4.25 -5.46 3.97
N THR A 57 3.23 -4.72 4.42
CA THR A 57 2.14 -4.27 3.54
C THR A 57 2.68 -3.36 2.44
N VAL A 58 2.25 -3.61 1.21
CA VAL A 58 2.51 -2.74 0.06
C VAL A 58 1.19 -2.17 -0.42
N GLN A 59 1.03 -0.85 -0.35
CA GLN A 59 -0.12 -0.14 -0.86
C GLN A 59 0.24 0.60 -2.15
N ILE A 60 -0.61 0.49 -3.17
CA ILE A 60 -0.47 1.14 -4.46
C ILE A 60 -1.73 1.95 -4.72
N ASN A 61 -1.60 3.26 -4.84
CA ASN A 61 -2.72 4.14 -5.19
C ASN A 61 -2.51 4.66 -6.61
N PHE A 62 -3.44 4.32 -7.51
CA PHE A 62 -3.42 4.78 -8.90
C PHE A 62 -4.03 6.18 -9.00
N PHE A 63 -3.37 7.07 -9.74
CA PHE A 63 -3.74 8.49 -9.76
C PHE A 63 -4.97 8.80 -10.61
N GLN A 64 -5.10 8.12 -11.77
CA GLN A 64 -6.10 8.48 -12.78
C GLN A 64 -7.52 8.08 -12.39
N ASP A 65 -7.69 6.88 -11.83
CA ASP A 65 -8.99 6.27 -11.56
C ASP A 65 -9.29 6.10 -10.06
N HIS A 66 -8.36 6.56 -9.20
CA HIS A 66 -8.43 6.45 -7.75
C HIS A 66 -8.57 5.02 -7.19
N THR A 67 -8.32 4.00 -8.00
CA THR A 67 -8.27 2.61 -7.54
C THR A 67 -7.03 2.35 -6.68
N LYS A 68 -7.11 1.37 -5.80
CA LYS A 68 -6.02 1.06 -4.85
C LYS A 68 -5.85 -0.44 -4.68
N LEU A 69 -4.61 -0.87 -4.52
CA LEU A 69 -4.28 -2.21 -4.04
C LEU A 69 -3.59 -2.12 -2.69
N ILE A 70 -3.95 -3.01 -1.76
CA ILE A 70 -3.25 -3.21 -0.49
C ILE A 70 -2.87 -4.69 -0.42
N LEU A 71 -1.58 -4.97 -0.57
CA LEU A 71 -1.01 -6.32 -0.58
C LEU A 71 -0.48 -6.63 0.82
N CYS A 72 -0.94 -7.72 1.40
CA CYS A 72 -0.47 -8.22 2.69
C CYS A 72 0.25 -9.56 2.50
N PRO A 73 1.59 -9.61 2.59
CA PRO A 73 2.34 -10.85 2.37
C PRO A 73 2.06 -11.90 3.45
N LEU A 74 1.82 -11.49 4.69
CA LEU A 74 1.55 -12.41 5.81
C LEU A 74 0.24 -13.19 5.63
N MET A 75 -0.76 -12.58 5.00
CA MET A 75 -2.04 -13.22 4.72
C MET A 75 -2.11 -13.81 3.31
N ALA A 76 -1.06 -13.65 2.50
CA ALA A 76 -1.07 -13.90 1.05
C ALA A 76 -2.35 -13.34 0.39
N ALA A 77 -2.72 -12.10 0.74
CA ALA A 77 -3.99 -11.49 0.38
C ALA A 77 -3.79 -10.11 -0.26
N VAL A 78 -4.77 -9.74 -1.08
CA VAL A 78 -4.86 -8.43 -1.72
C VAL A 78 -6.24 -7.83 -1.46
N THR A 79 -6.26 -6.59 -0.98
CA THR A 79 -7.45 -5.76 -1.01
C THR A 79 -7.44 -4.90 -2.26
N TYR A 80 -8.55 -4.91 -2.99
CA TYR A 80 -8.82 -3.99 -4.08
C TYR A 80 -9.89 -2.98 -3.67
N ILE A 81 -9.58 -1.70 -3.86
CA ILE A 81 -10.53 -0.60 -3.75
C ILE A 81 -10.77 -0.10 -5.17
N ASP A 82 -11.98 -0.28 -5.67
CA ASP A 82 -12.34 0.11 -7.03
C ASP A 82 -12.72 1.59 -7.16
N GLU A 83 -13.12 2.00 -8.35
CA GLU A 83 -13.52 3.38 -8.69
C GLU A 83 -14.78 3.82 -7.92
N LYS A 84 -15.64 2.86 -7.56
CA LYS A 84 -16.85 3.07 -6.76
C LYS A 84 -16.57 3.11 -5.26
N ARG A 85 -15.30 2.92 -4.86
CA ARG A 85 -14.84 2.82 -3.47
C ARG A 85 -15.35 1.55 -2.77
N ASP A 86 -15.75 0.53 -3.55
CA ASP A 86 -16.02 -0.81 -3.01
C ASP A 86 -14.69 -1.41 -2.55
N PHE A 87 -14.69 -1.94 -1.34
CA PHE A 87 -13.50 -2.50 -0.71
C PHE A 87 -13.66 -4.01 -0.60
N ARG A 88 -12.82 -4.77 -1.33
CA ARG A 88 -12.90 -6.23 -1.38
C ARG A 88 -11.53 -6.84 -1.14
N THR A 89 -11.46 -7.82 -0.23
CA THR A 89 -10.22 -8.53 0.09
C THR A 89 -10.27 -9.95 -0.42
N TYR A 90 -9.23 -10.36 -1.14
CA TYR A 90 -9.10 -11.64 -1.78
C TYR A 90 -7.84 -12.35 -1.32
N ARG A 91 -7.90 -13.66 -1.11
CA ARG A 91 -6.70 -14.50 -1.01
C ARG A 91 -6.12 -14.67 -2.41
N LEU A 92 -4.80 -14.51 -2.55
CA LEU A 92 -4.14 -14.63 -3.85
C LEU A 92 -4.32 -16.02 -4.47
N SER A 93 -4.29 -17.08 -3.65
CA SER A 93 -4.53 -18.46 -4.11
C SER A 93 -5.93 -18.64 -4.71
N LEU A 94 -6.96 -18.02 -4.12
CA LEU A 94 -8.32 -18.11 -4.65
C LEU A 94 -8.50 -17.32 -5.95
N LEU A 95 -7.75 -16.23 -6.14
CA LEU A 95 -7.73 -15.51 -7.41
C LEU A 95 -7.07 -16.32 -8.52
N GLU A 96 -6.08 -17.15 -8.18
CA GLU A 96 -5.43 -18.05 -9.14
C GLU A 96 -6.37 -19.18 -9.54
N GLU A 97 -7.09 -19.77 -8.58
CA GLU A 97 -8.03 -20.86 -8.81
C GLU A 97 -9.32 -20.43 -9.55
N HIS A 98 -9.92 -19.30 -9.15
CA HIS A 98 -11.23 -18.87 -9.65
C HIS A 98 -11.15 -17.74 -10.68
N GLY A 99 -9.95 -17.21 -10.92
CA GLY A 99 -9.73 -16.03 -11.77
C GLY A 99 -10.20 -14.73 -11.12
N CYS A 100 -10.10 -13.64 -11.89
CA CYS A 100 -10.57 -12.32 -11.50
C CYS A 100 -10.92 -11.46 -12.71
N CYS A 101 -11.54 -10.29 -12.47
CA CYS A 101 -11.80 -9.34 -13.55
C CYS A 101 -10.50 -8.80 -14.16
N ARG A 102 -10.59 -8.35 -15.43
CA ARG A 102 -9.44 -7.89 -16.21
C ARG A 102 -8.74 -6.69 -15.55
N GLU A 103 -9.53 -5.84 -14.89
CA GLU A 103 -9.10 -4.64 -14.18
C GLU A 103 -8.19 -4.99 -13.00
N LEU A 104 -8.58 -5.97 -12.18
CA LEU A 104 -7.79 -6.45 -11.06
C LEU A 104 -6.54 -7.18 -11.56
N ALA A 105 -6.67 -8.05 -12.56
CA ALA A 105 -5.54 -8.76 -13.15
C ALA A 105 -4.47 -7.79 -13.69
N SER A 106 -4.89 -6.71 -14.35
CA SER A 106 -3.98 -5.66 -14.84
C SER A 106 -3.22 -4.98 -13.72
N ARG A 107 -3.91 -4.63 -12.63
CA ARG A 107 -3.31 -3.98 -11.47
C ARG A 107 -2.39 -4.93 -10.69
N LEU A 108 -2.70 -6.22 -10.64
CA LEU A 108 -1.81 -7.24 -10.04
C LEU A 108 -0.52 -7.42 -10.86
N ARG A 109 -0.59 -7.42 -12.19
CA ARG A 109 0.61 -7.40 -13.04
C ARG A 109 1.47 -6.18 -12.78
N TYR A 110 0.85 -5.00 -12.69
CA TYR A 110 1.55 -3.77 -12.32
C TYR A 110 2.18 -3.86 -10.93
N ALA A 111 1.44 -4.41 -9.96
CA ALA A 111 1.91 -4.57 -8.59
C ALA A 111 3.15 -5.46 -8.49
N ARG A 112 3.20 -6.57 -9.24
CA ARG A 112 4.40 -7.43 -9.34
C ARG A 112 5.63 -6.61 -9.73
N THR A 113 5.55 -5.83 -10.80
CA THR A 113 6.65 -4.96 -11.25
C THR A 113 7.06 -3.95 -10.17
N MET A 114 6.12 -3.42 -9.39
CA MET A 114 6.44 -2.48 -8.30
C MET A 114 7.12 -3.16 -7.12
N VAL A 115 6.72 -4.39 -6.79
CA VAL A 115 7.37 -5.22 -5.76
C VAL A 115 8.80 -5.57 -6.19
N ASP A 116 9.01 -5.95 -7.45
CA ASP A 116 10.36 -6.23 -7.98
C ASP A 116 11.28 -5.01 -7.87
N LYS A 117 10.76 -3.80 -8.11
CA LYS A 117 11.48 -2.54 -7.89
C LYS A 117 11.83 -2.29 -6.43
N LEU A 118 10.89 -2.55 -5.51
CA LEU A 118 11.15 -2.46 -4.06
C LEU A 118 12.29 -3.40 -3.63
N LEU A 119 12.28 -4.62 -4.12
CA LEU A 119 13.31 -5.62 -3.81
C LEU A 119 14.67 -5.23 -4.39
N SER A 120 14.70 -4.81 -5.65
CA SER A 120 15.94 -4.42 -6.35
C SER A 120 16.62 -3.21 -5.71
N SER A 121 15.84 -2.20 -5.29
CA SER A 121 16.36 -1.02 -4.58
C SER A 121 16.98 -1.40 -3.22
N ARG A 122 16.37 -2.35 -2.51
CA ARG A 122 16.90 -2.87 -1.24
C ARG A 122 18.23 -3.62 -1.45
N SER A 123 18.31 -4.46 -2.48
CA SER A 123 19.53 -5.18 -2.84
C SER A 123 20.68 -4.24 -3.19
N ALA A 124 20.40 -3.16 -3.92
CA ALA A 124 21.39 -2.13 -4.22
C ALA A 124 21.90 -1.41 -2.96
N CYS A 125 21.00 -1.02 -2.05
CA CYS A 125 21.38 -0.41 -0.77
C CYS A 125 22.22 -1.35 0.11
N ASN A 126 21.88 -2.64 0.16
CA ASN A 126 22.63 -3.63 0.93
C ASN A 126 24.05 -3.83 0.38
N ARG A 127 24.21 -3.85 -0.96
CA ARG A 127 25.55 -3.93 -1.59
C ARG A 127 26.41 -2.73 -1.23
N LEU A 128 25.86 -1.51 -1.31
CA LEU A 128 26.58 -0.29 -0.94
C LEU A 128 27.04 -0.32 0.52
N LYS A 129 26.20 -0.83 1.44
CA LYS A 129 26.56 -0.99 2.86
C LYS A 129 27.61 -2.07 3.12
N ALA A 130 27.68 -3.12 2.30
CA ALA A 130 28.69 -4.17 2.43
C ALA A 130 30.07 -3.75 1.88
N SER A 131 30.10 -2.71 1.03
CA SER A 131 31.32 -2.13 0.44
C SER A 131 31.87 -0.92 1.22
N SER A 132 31.29 -0.58 2.38
CA SER A 132 31.69 0.51 3.28
C SER A 132 32.07 -0.05 4.63
#